data_AF-W6NG61-F1
#
_entry.id   AF-W6NG61-F1
#
_cell.length_a   1.000
_cell.length_b   1.000
_cell.length_c   1.000
_cell.angle_alpha   90.00
_cell.angle_beta   90.00
_cell.angle_gamma   90.00
#
_symmetry.space_group_name_H-M   'P 1'
#
loop_
_entity.id
_entity.type
_entity.pdbx_description
1 polymer ?
#
loop_
_entity_poly.entity_id
_entity_poly.type
_entity_poly.pdbx_seq_one_letter_code
_entity_poly.pdbx_strand_id
1 'polypeptide(L)'
;MLAELCRVLLSEMGLPIEVLTETVIAVAEAIRGNYTNQEYFANTTLITNENLSRSSLVVLLISMTAEKQPFKMRCAVFYCFLSYLHDNEFGKTKVIETLLPTSQPDTSLSTGSLICQAITSSESVQCWFGCVSLLYCLLDVEHLREQLLRVQVSTTLDHPPVLLIKHVSSLLVSMGNRRVQMRAGILMLLSTWLKNCPSAVAIFLGNEDNLHYMTTQILDDCGEGTESEQQVLKGLMAFVLLVCLENVDDVERKSSLEQLVERRVGRDTVVAAIEGLSRTEQFVRAAQKPQPLTKTPNELFLDYHFIKMFKSSEVQLIKMLRPTGEFNGTASNDSIIQSFKDLIKRQDEEIAVLKQEAKRSAAQIEQLKQASDKSELERELETTKKNLEESRAQNAKADGMQLQIQEMYRVNEQWRGEAAKYKQWAEQWQQYQIAQLPNPTETAVQYLQQQVQQLEQQLAYGYQAFEEHSKSTAKYASDCAEWKHRAEVAEAELAKEREAKRQQNALHNGENGLSELAALKAEQEDLLVLLADQHNKITQYRNRLKDLHQVVTDEEDD
;
A
#
# COMPACT_ATOMS: atom_id res chain seq x y z
N MET A 1 16.40 22.94 20.51
CA MET A 1 15.48 22.07 19.77
C MET A 1 15.87 21.95 18.30
N LEU A 2 15.90 23.04 17.52
CA LEU A 2 16.32 23.02 16.10
C LEU A 2 17.71 22.39 15.89
N ALA A 3 18.72 22.79 16.66
CA ALA A 3 20.06 22.21 16.59
C ALA A 3 20.08 20.68 16.72
N GLU A 4 19.23 20.12 17.59
CA GLU A 4 19.13 18.68 17.79
C GLU A 4 18.42 17.99 16.62
N LEU A 5 17.35 18.60 16.09
CA LEU A 5 16.67 18.11 14.89
C LEU A 5 17.60 18.14 13.66
N CYS A 6 18.41 19.19 13.51
CA CYS A 6 19.45 19.26 12.49
C CYS A 6 20.51 18.18 12.70
N ARG A 7 20.93 17.90 13.94
CA ARG A 7 21.87 16.80 14.24
C ARG A 7 21.29 15.44 13.83
N VAL A 8 20.04 15.16 14.16
CA VAL A 8 19.33 13.92 13.78
C VAL A 8 19.22 13.81 12.25
N LEU A 9 18.81 14.89 11.58
CA LEU A 9 18.65 14.94 10.12
C LEU A 9 19.97 14.72 9.36
N LEU A 10 21.07 15.29 9.88
CA LEU A 10 22.29 15.50 9.13
C LEU A 10 23.45 14.58 9.57
N SER A 11 23.38 13.98 10.76
CA SER A 11 24.52 13.24 11.34
C SER A 11 24.21 11.82 11.80
N GLU A 12 22.93 11.46 11.99
CA GLU A 12 22.58 10.11 12.44
C GLU A 12 22.46 9.15 11.25
N MET A 13 23.44 8.24 11.14
CA MET A 13 23.41 7.16 10.16
C MET A 13 22.52 6.01 10.63
N GLY A 14 21.77 5.40 9.70
CA GLY A 14 20.97 4.19 9.96
C GLY A 14 19.54 4.45 10.45
N LEU A 15 19.07 5.71 10.43
CA LEU A 15 17.68 6.01 10.74
C LEU A 15 16.72 5.45 9.68
N PRO A 16 15.54 4.92 10.08
CA PRO A 16 14.48 4.58 9.14
C PRO A 16 14.08 5.81 8.31
N ILE A 17 13.86 5.61 7.01
CA ILE A 17 13.53 6.70 6.08
C ILE A 17 12.27 7.47 6.49
N GLU A 18 11.32 6.81 7.15
CA GLU A 18 10.10 7.43 7.68
C GLU A 18 10.41 8.43 8.79
N VAL A 19 11.25 8.05 9.76
CA VAL A 19 11.71 8.92 10.85
C VAL A 19 12.49 10.10 10.28
N LEU A 20 13.35 9.85 9.31
CA LEU A 20 14.10 10.91 8.63
C LEU A 20 13.16 11.90 7.92
N THR A 21 12.15 11.39 7.21
CA THR A 21 11.15 12.21 6.50
C THR A 21 10.37 13.10 7.47
N GLU A 22 9.88 12.56 8.58
CA GLU A 22 9.17 13.34 9.59
C GLU A 22 10.10 14.34 10.29
N THR A 23 11.38 14.00 10.49
CA THR A 23 12.38 14.93 11.03
C THR A 23 12.62 16.11 10.08
N VAL A 24 12.71 15.87 8.77
CA VAL A 24 12.80 16.95 7.77
C VAL A 24 11.60 17.89 7.86
N ILE A 25 10.39 17.33 7.99
CA ILE A 25 9.15 18.12 8.11
C ILE A 25 9.17 18.93 9.40
N ALA A 26 9.60 18.35 10.52
CA ALA A 26 9.73 19.06 11.79
C ALA A 26 10.74 20.21 11.71
N VAL A 27 11.87 20.01 11.02
CA VAL A 27 12.84 21.08 10.73
C VAL A 27 12.21 22.17 9.86
N ALA A 28 11.48 21.78 8.80
CA ALA A 28 10.79 22.72 7.91
C ALA A 28 9.86 23.66 8.69
N GLU A 29 8.98 23.11 9.53
CA GLU A 29 8.06 23.91 10.36
C GLU A 29 8.80 24.75 11.41
N ALA A 30 9.92 24.26 11.95
CA ALA A 30 10.72 25.01 12.91
C ALA A 30 11.46 26.21 12.30
N ILE A 31 11.83 26.15 11.02
CA ILE A 31 12.50 27.26 10.33
C ILE A 31 11.51 28.22 9.65
N ARG A 32 10.32 27.75 9.26
CA ARG A 32 9.40 28.52 8.40
C ARG A 32 9.02 29.87 9.00
N GLY A 33 9.37 30.96 8.29
CA GLY A 33 9.07 32.34 8.71
C GLY A 33 9.87 32.82 9.93
N ASN A 34 10.89 32.06 10.36
CA ASN A 34 11.79 32.44 11.45
C ASN A 34 13.20 32.66 10.90
N TYR A 35 13.55 33.92 10.64
CA TYR A 35 14.83 34.30 10.03
C TYR A 35 16.06 33.72 10.73
N THR A 36 16.12 33.78 12.07
CA THR A 36 17.26 33.24 12.83
C THR A 36 17.42 31.73 12.64
N ASN A 37 16.31 30.99 12.63
CA ASN A 37 16.31 29.55 12.40
C ASN A 37 16.65 29.19 10.95
N GLN A 38 16.18 29.97 9.98
CA GLN A 38 16.51 29.82 8.56
C GLN A 38 18.02 30.02 8.31
N GLU A 39 18.60 31.08 8.87
CA GLU A 39 20.03 31.35 8.78
C GLU A 39 20.87 30.29 9.48
N TYR A 40 20.44 29.83 10.67
CA TYR A 40 21.11 28.72 11.37
C TYR A 40 21.14 27.46 10.50
N PHE A 41 20.00 27.10 9.92
CA PHE A 41 19.89 25.93 9.05
C PHE A 41 20.75 26.06 7.79
N ALA A 42 20.71 27.21 7.11
CA ALA A 42 21.50 27.45 5.91
C ALA A 42 23.01 27.38 6.14
N ASN A 43 23.48 27.85 7.31
CA ASN A 43 24.89 27.82 7.70
C ASN A 43 25.35 26.45 8.24
N THR A 44 24.44 25.50 8.44
CA THR A 44 24.81 24.15 8.88
C THR A 44 25.40 23.37 7.71
N THR A 45 26.60 22.80 7.91
CA THR A 45 27.32 22.03 6.90
C THR A 45 27.42 20.55 7.28
N LEU A 46 27.47 19.69 6.26
CA LEU A 46 27.61 18.26 6.39
C LEU A 46 28.87 17.79 5.67
N ILE A 47 29.58 16.86 6.28
CA ILE A 47 30.64 16.11 5.62
C ILE A 47 30.00 14.85 5.02
N THR A 48 29.99 14.74 3.69
CA THR A 48 29.44 13.56 3.02
C THR A 48 30.41 12.37 3.13
N ASN A 49 29.94 11.17 2.77
CA ASN A 49 30.78 9.95 2.72
C ASN A 49 32.03 10.10 1.82
N GLU A 50 32.03 11.08 0.92
CA GLU A 50 33.15 11.42 0.02
C GLU A 50 34.11 12.45 0.64
N ASN A 51 33.98 12.76 1.94
CA ASN A 51 34.70 13.83 2.65
C ASN A 51 34.48 15.24 2.05
N LEU A 52 33.35 15.46 1.36
CA LEU A 52 33.00 16.77 0.83
C LEU A 52 32.10 17.51 1.83
N SER A 53 32.47 18.75 2.16
CA SER A 53 31.63 19.65 2.95
C SER A 53 30.54 20.26 2.06
N ARG A 54 29.27 20.02 2.36
CA ARG A 54 28.11 20.57 1.65
C ARG A 54 27.20 21.31 2.63
N SER A 55 26.62 22.43 2.22
CA SER A 55 25.61 23.11 3.04
C SER A 55 24.33 22.28 3.11
N SER A 56 23.55 22.47 4.18
CA SER A 56 22.28 21.77 4.37
C SER A 56 21.33 21.99 3.19
N LEU A 57 21.30 23.19 2.61
CA LEU A 57 20.50 23.51 1.42
C LEU A 57 20.89 22.67 0.20
N VAL A 58 22.20 22.52 -0.05
CA VAL A 58 22.69 21.70 -1.16
C VAL A 58 22.34 20.23 -0.94
N VAL A 59 22.42 19.72 0.30
CA VAL A 59 22.04 18.35 0.63
C VAL A 59 20.54 18.10 0.42
N LEU A 60 19.67 19.05 0.82
CA LEU A 60 18.23 18.97 0.56
C LEU A 60 17.96 18.89 -0.94
N LEU A 61 18.59 19.75 -1.74
CA LEU A 61 18.36 19.80 -3.18
C LEU A 61 18.92 18.56 -3.90
N ILE A 62 20.05 18.00 -3.48
CA ILE A 62 20.54 16.71 -3.99
C ILE A 62 19.50 15.61 -3.72
N SER A 63 18.93 15.57 -2.52
CA SER A 63 17.89 14.59 -2.17
C SER A 63 16.61 14.82 -3.00
N MET A 64 16.23 16.09 -3.23
CA MET A 64 15.09 16.48 -4.06
C MET A 64 15.26 16.07 -5.53
N THR A 65 16.48 16.13 -6.08
CA THR A 65 16.77 15.80 -7.49
C THR A 65 17.16 14.34 -7.70
N ALA A 66 17.31 13.54 -6.65
CA ALA A 66 17.66 12.13 -6.76
C ALA A 66 16.42 11.26 -7.06
N GLU A 67 16.32 10.75 -8.30
CA GLU A 67 15.21 9.89 -8.76
C GLU A 67 15.01 8.63 -7.90
N LYS A 68 16.09 8.09 -7.32
CA LYS A 68 16.04 6.90 -6.45
C LYS A 68 15.48 7.18 -5.05
N GLN A 69 15.34 8.44 -4.66
CA GLN A 69 14.79 8.79 -3.35
C GLN A 69 13.28 8.56 -3.32
N PRO A 70 12.73 8.01 -2.22
CA PRO A 70 11.30 7.87 -2.06
C PRO A 70 10.58 9.20 -2.23
N PHE A 71 9.45 9.19 -2.96
CA PHE A 71 8.72 10.41 -3.30
C PHE A 71 8.33 11.25 -2.06
N LYS A 72 7.90 10.61 -0.97
CA LYS A 72 7.57 11.29 0.29
C LYS A 72 8.78 12.05 0.87
N MET A 73 9.98 11.45 0.78
CA MET A 73 11.23 12.10 1.21
C MET A 73 11.56 13.30 0.31
N ARG A 74 11.42 13.16 -1.02
CA ARG A 74 11.59 14.28 -1.98
C ARG A 74 10.65 15.45 -1.68
N CYS A 75 9.39 15.16 -1.34
CA CYS A 75 8.41 16.19 -0.92
C CYS A 75 8.80 16.86 0.40
N ALA A 76 9.30 16.10 1.38
CA ALA A 76 9.72 16.64 2.67
C ALA A 76 10.92 17.59 2.52
N VAL A 77 11.97 17.18 1.78
CA VAL A 77 13.15 18.04 1.57
C VAL A 77 12.81 19.27 0.72
N PHE A 78 11.92 19.12 -0.27
CA PHE A 78 11.37 20.23 -1.04
C PHE A 78 10.62 21.22 -0.13
N TYR A 79 9.72 20.73 0.73
CA TYR A 79 9.00 21.55 1.69
C TYR A 79 9.93 22.28 2.68
N CYS A 80 10.99 21.61 3.13
CA CYS A 80 12.02 22.22 3.98
C CYS A 80 12.75 23.35 3.24
N PHE A 81 13.10 23.16 1.97
CA PHE A 81 13.70 24.21 1.15
C PHE A 81 12.73 25.40 0.93
N LEU A 82 11.46 25.14 0.65
CA LEU A 82 10.44 26.21 0.55
C LEU A 82 10.25 26.95 1.88
N SER A 83 10.34 26.25 3.01
CA SER A 83 10.26 26.83 4.35
C SER A 83 11.45 27.73 4.68
N TYR A 84 12.64 27.40 4.16
CA TYR A 84 13.80 28.28 4.21
C TYR A 84 13.59 29.59 3.42
N LEU A 85 12.92 29.53 2.26
CA LEU A 85 12.64 30.71 1.42
C LEU A 85 11.46 31.55 1.91
N HIS A 86 10.55 30.99 2.69
CA HIS A 86 9.34 31.66 3.15
C HIS A 86 9.66 32.89 4.02
N ASP A 87 9.15 34.06 3.62
CA ASP A 87 9.43 35.36 4.26
C ASP A 87 10.92 35.68 4.47
N ASN A 88 11.80 35.11 3.65
CA ASN A 88 13.25 35.26 3.77
C ASN A 88 13.87 35.86 2.51
N GLU A 89 13.75 37.17 2.34
CA GLU A 89 14.30 37.89 1.18
C GLU A 89 15.80 37.68 1.03
N PHE A 90 16.56 37.76 2.13
CA PHE A 90 18.01 37.52 2.11
C PHE A 90 18.36 36.11 1.61
N GLY A 91 17.66 35.09 2.11
CA GLY A 91 17.83 33.72 1.65
C GLY A 91 17.51 33.54 0.17
N LYS A 92 16.42 34.16 -0.32
CA LYS A 92 16.07 34.18 -1.75
C LYS A 92 17.18 34.82 -2.58
N THR A 93 17.70 35.98 -2.16
CA THR A 93 18.83 36.65 -2.82
C THR A 93 20.06 35.74 -2.88
N LYS A 94 20.41 35.06 -1.78
CA LYS A 94 21.55 34.13 -1.74
C LYS A 94 21.39 32.98 -2.73
N VAL A 95 20.18 32.44 -2.89
CA VAL A 95 19.92 31.39 -3.90
C VAL A 95 20.11 31.93 -5.31
N ILE A 96 19.54 33.11 -5.62
CA ILE A 96 19.68 33.74 -6.95
C ILE A 96 21.13 34.10 -7.26
N GLU A 97 21.90 34.58 -6.27
CA GLU A 97 23.34 34.86 -6.42
C GLU A 97 24.12 33.63 -6.89
N THR A 98 23.75 32.41 -6.47
CA THR A 98 24.43 31.18 -6.92
C THR A 98 24.14 30.79 -8.37
N LEU A 99 23.14 31.41 -9.01
CA LEU A 99 22.83 31.22 -10.42
C LEU A 99 23.57 32.21 -11.33
N LEU A 100 24.04 33.33 -10.78
CA LEU A 100 24.68 34.39 -11.56
C LEU A 100 26.04 33.92 -12.10
N PRO A 101 26.43 34.32 -13.33
CA PRO A 101 27.70 33.90 -13.94
C PRO A 101 28.95 34.23 -13.10
N THR A 102 28.90 35.30 -12.31
CA THR A 102 29.99 35.75 -11.44
C THR A 102 30.26 34.84 -10.24
N SER A 103 29.32 33.94 -9.93
CA SER A 103 29.31 33.13 -8.70
C SER A 103 29.46 31.63 -8.96
N GLN A 104 29.77 31.22 -10.19
CA GLN A 104 29.95 29.82 -10.56
C GLN A 104 31.42 29.40 -10.41
N PRO A 105 31.83 28.72 -9.32
CA PRO A 105 33.13 28.04 -9.28
C PRO A 105 33.11 26.79 -10.17
N ASP A 106 34.23 26.51 -10.85
CA ASP A 106 34.34 25.49 -11.91
C ASP A 106 34.08 24.02 -11.49
N THR A 107 33.81 23.72 -10.21
CA THR A 107 33.71 22.33 -9.73
C THR A 107 32.74 22.03 -8.58
N SER A 108 32.17 23.03 -7.90
CA SER A 108 31.28 22.77 -6.74
C SER A 108 29.80 22.94 -7.08
N LEU A 109 29.02 21.90 -6.76
CA LEU A 109 27.57 21.89 -6.89
C LEU A 109 26.93 23.01 -6.04
N SER A 110 26.23 23.95 -6.67
CA SER A 110 25.55 25.06 -6.00
C SER A 110 24.05 24.82 -5.87
N THR A 111 23.39 25.63 -5.03
CA THR A 111 21.92 25.60 -4.89
C THR A 111 21.26 25.92 -6.23
N GLY A 112 21.76 26.95 -6.91
CA GLY A 112 21.30 27.35 -8.24
C GLY A 112 21.51 26.28 -9.31
N SER A 113 22.69 25.66 -9.37
CA SER A 113 22.96 24.62 -10.38
C SER A 113 22.01 23.44 -10.26
N LEU A 114 21.68 23.03 -9.02
CA LEU A 114 20.71 21.96 -8.74
C LEU A 114 19.28 22.34 -9.15
N ILE A 115 18.88 23.59 -8.91
CA ILE A 115 17.55 24.07 -9.34
C ILE A 115 17.47 24.11 -10.87
N CYS A 116 18.50 24.61 -11.56
CA CYS A 116 18.56 24.59 -13.03
C CYS A 116 18.54 23.15 -13.57
N GLN A 117 19.31 22.24 -12.98
CA GLN A 117 19.28 20.81 -13.33
C GLN A 117 17.88 20.20 -13.12
N ALA A 118 17.17 20.62 -12.08
CA ALA A 118 15.82 20.15 -11.83
C ALA A 118 14.85 20.62 -12.94
N ILE A 119 14.91 21.90 -13.32
CA ILE A 119 14.07 22.48 -14.38
C ILE A 119 14.29 21.80 -15.74
N THR A 120 15.53 21.42 -16.05
CA THR A 120 15.89 20.76 -17.31
C THR A 120 15.75 19.24 -17.29
N SER A 121 15.31 18.67 -16.16
CA SER A 121 15.10 17.23 -16.03
C SER A 121 14.01 16.72 -16.97
N SER A 122 14.16 15.47 -17.43
CA SER A 122 13.13 14.77 -18.18
C SER A 122 11.98 14.26 -17.28
N GLU A 123 12.19 14.21 -15.96
CA GLU A 123 11.19 13.81 -14.96
C GLU A 123 10.24 14.97 -14.62
N SER A 124 8.93 14.74 -14.79
CA SER A 124 7.92 15.79 -14.66
C SER A 124 7.91 16.46 -13.29
N VAL A 125 8.00 15.66 -12.23
CA VAL A 125 7.94 16.16 -10.85
C VAL A 125 9.20 16.91 -10.46
N GLN A 126 10.36 16.53 -11.01
CA GLN A 126 11.61 17.23 -10.76
C GLN A 126 11.64 18.60 -11.44
N CYS A 127 11.18 18.67 -12.69
CA CYS A 127 10.98 19.94 -13.39
C CYS A 127 10.01 20.84 -12.61
N TRP A 128 8.91 20.27 -12.10
CA TRP A 128 7.96 20.99 -11.25
C TRP A 128 8.61 21.52 -9.96
N PHE A 129 9.38 20.70 -9.22
CA PHE A 129 10.11 21.16 -8.03
C PHE A 129 11.08 22.30 -8.34
N GLY A 130 11.82 22.20 -9.45
CA GLY A 130 12.74 23.25 -9.88
C GLY A 130 12.02 24.57 -10.19
N CYS A 131 10.92 24.49 -10.94
CA CYS A 131 10.11 25.66 -11.30
C CYS A 131 9.53 26.34 -10.06
N VAL A 132 8.96 25.56 -9.13
CA VAL A 132 8.37 26.10 -7.90
C VAL A 132 9.46 26.63 -6.94
N SER A 133 10.65 26.03 -6.90
CA SER A 133 11.78 26.57 -6.13
C SER A 133 12.18 27.98 -6.59
N LEU A 134 12.30 28.20 -7.91
CA LEU A 134 12.53 29.54 -8.44
C LEU A 134 11.34 30.48 -8.23
N LEU A 135 10.11 29.97 -8.37
CA LEU A 135 8.91 30.74 -8.09
C LEU A 135 8.97 31.35 -6.68
N TYR A 136 9.32 30.57 -5.66
CA TYR A 136 9.44 31.06 -4.28
C TYR A 136 10.57 32.08 -4.11
N CYS A 137 11.64 31.99 -4.89
CA CYS A 137 12.70 33.01 -4.90
C CYS A 137 12.18 34.36 -5.44
N LEU A 138 11.17 34.36 -6.30
CA LEU A 138 10.61 35.56 -6.94
C LEU A 138 9.35 36.10 -6.25
N LEU A 139 8.64 35.28 -5.47
CA LEU A 139 7.44 35.72 -4.74
C LEU A 139 7.77 36.91 -3.83
N ASP A 140 6.96 37.96 -3.95
CA ASP A 140 7.03 39.19 -3.15
C ASP A 140 8.39 39.92 -3.16
N VAL A 141 9.28 39.60 -4.12
CA VAL A 141 10.60 40.24 -4.25
C VAL A 141 10.87 40.67 -5.70
N GLU A 142 10.48 41.90 -6.04
CA GLU A 142 10.55 42.43 -7.41
C GLU A 142 11.97 42.53 -7.97
N HIS A 143 12.93 42.99 -7.17
CA HIS A 143 14.30 43.20 -7.64
C HIS A 143 14.99 41.90 -8.07
N LEU A 144 14.57 40.74 -7.53
CA LEU A 144 15.14 39.44 -7.91
C LEU A 144 14.67 38.96 -9.29
N ARG A 145 13.51 39.42 -9.77
CA ARG A 145 13.04 39.13 -11.14
C ARG A 145 14.02 39.66 -12.17
N GLU A 146 14.46 40.91 -12.00
CA GLU A 146 15.46 41.58 -12.84
C GLU A 146 16.84 40.92 -12.72
N GLN A 147 17.26 40.54 -11.49
CA GLN A 147 18.53 39.84 -11.32
C GLN A 147 18.55 38.48 -12.03
N LEU A 148 17.46 37.72 -11.97
CA LEU A 148 17.37 36.40 -12.59
C LEU A 148 17.46 36.47 -14.13
N LEU A 149 17.13 37.61 -14.76
CA LEU A 149 17.28 37.81 -16.21
C LEU A 149 18.74 37.75 -16.67
N ARG A 150 19.71 37.87 -15.76
CA ARG A 150 21.14 37.78 -16.05
C ARG A 150 21.66 36.35 -16.07
N VAL A 151 20.85 35.38 -15.65
CA VAL A 151 21.24 33.96 -15.59
C VAL A 151 21.21 33.35 -16.98
N GLN A 152 22.29 32.67 -17.33
CA GLN A 152 22.44 31.94 -18.58
C GLN A 152 22.67 30.45 -18.30
N VAL A 153 22.13 29.60 -19.16
CA VAL A 153 22.27 28.14 -19.07
C VAL A 153 22.85 27.62 -20.38
N SER A 154 23.83 26.73 -20.27
CA SER A 154 24.40 26.01 -21.41
C SER A 154 23.60 24.72 -21.64
N THR A 155 23.02 24.56 -22.83
CA THR A 155 22.22 23.37 -23.19
C THR A 155 23.04 22.28 -23.84
N THR A 156 24.08 22.64 -24.59
CA THR A 156 25.04 21.73 -25.23
C THR A 156 26.42 22.40 -25.25
N LEU A 157 27.49 21.62 -25.41
CA LEU A 157 28.87 22.15 -25.49
C LEU A 157 29.08 23.04 -26.72
N ASP A 158 28.29 22.84 -27.78
CA ASP A 158 28.46 23.50 -29.08
C ASP A 158 27.61 24.76 -29.27
N HIS A 159 26.73 25.09 -28.32
CA HIS A 159 25.86 26.25 -28.41
C HIS A 159 26.16 27.30 -27.34
N PRO A 160 26.07 28.60 -27.68
CA PRO A 160 26.28 29.65 -26.71
C PRO A 160 25.23 29.56 -25.58
N PRO A 161 25.59 29.97 -24.34
CA PRO A 161 24.64 30.01 -23.24
C PRO A 161 23.40 30.86 -23.58
N VAL A 162 22.22 30.35 -23.22
CA VAL A 162 20.93 31.01 -23.46
C VAL A 162 20.39 31.55 -22.14
N LEU A 163 19.73 32.71 -22.18
CA LEU A 163 19.05 33.26 -21.00
C LEU A 163 18.07 32.23 -20.41
N LEU A 164 18.06 32.07 -19.09
CA LEU A 164 17.21 31.09 -18.41
C LEU A 164 15.73 31.26 -18.78
N ILE A 165 15.22 32.50 -18.83
CA ILE A 165 13.82 32.77 -19.21
C ILE A 165 13.51 32.30 -20.64
N LYS A 166 14.45 32.49 -21.59
CA LYS A 166 14.30 32.01 -22.97
C LYS A 166 14.31 30.49 -23.02
N HIS A 167 15.21 29.86 -22.28
CA HIS A 167 15.28 28.40 -22.20
C HIS A 167 13.99 27.81 -21.62
N VAL A 168 13.49 28.33 -20.50
CA VAL A 168 12.23 27.91 -19.88
C VAL A 168 11.03 28.11 -20.82
N SER A 169 10.97 29.23 -21.54
CA SER A 169 9.90 29.45 -22.53
C SER A 169 10.00 28.48 -23.72
N SER A 170 11.21 28.19 -24.21
CA SER A 170 11.42 27.21 -25.28
C SER A 170 11.10 25.78 -24.84
N LEU A 171 11.36 25.42 -23.58
CA LEU A 171 10.92 24.15 -23.01
C LEU A 171 9.39 24.02 -23.06
N LEU A 172 8.66 25.07 -22.67
CA LEU A 172 7.20 25.08 -22.75
C LEU A 172 6.70 24.82 -24.19
N VAL A 173 7.24 25.55 -25.16
CA VAL A 173 6.84 25.42 -26.58
C VAL A 173 7.19 24.03 -27.13
N SER A 174 8.42 23.55 -26.88
CA SER A 174 8.90 22.28 -27.42
C SER A 174 8.19 21.04 -26.87
N MET A 175 7.58 21.12 -25.68
CA MET A 175 6.75 20.04 -25.14
C MET A 175 5.41 19.88 -25.86
N GLY A 176 4.94 20.88 -26.61
CA GLY A 176 3.64 20.82 -27.29
C GLY A 176 2.51 20.55 -26.29
N ASN A 177 1.70 19.51 -26.56
CA ASN A 177 0.57 19.09 -25.73
C ASN A 177 0.95 18.11 -24.62
N ARG A 178 2.23 17.71 -24.53
CA ARG A 178 2.68 16.63 -23.65
C ARG A 178 3.09 17.14 -22.27
N ARG A 179 3.28 16.23 -21.32
CA ARG A 179 3.95 16.51 -20.02
C ARG A 179 3.26 17.63 -19.23
N VAL A 180 1.95 17.44 -18.99
CA VAL A 180 1.07 18.43 -18.35
C VAL A 180 1.62 19.03 -17.05
N GLN A 181 2.22 18.22 -16.18
CA GLN A 181 2.79 18.69 -14.91
C GLN A 181 3.99 19.64 -15.12
N MET A 182 4.88 19.37 -16.09
CA MET A 182 6.00 20.27 -16.39
C MET A 182 5.50 21.61 -16.91
N ARG A 183 4.53 21.56 -17.84
CA ARG A 183 3.89 22.76 -18.39
C ARG A 183 3.28 23.61 -17.28
N ALA A 184 2.57 22.99 -16.35
CA ALA A 184 2.00 23.70 -15.20
C ALA A 184 3.09 24.39 -14.34
N GLY A 185 4.17 23.68 -14.01
CA GLY A 185 5.30 24.25 -13.27
C GLY A 185 5.93 25.45 -13.99
N ILE A 186 6.21 25.32 -15.28
CA ILE A 186 6.80 26.38 -16.09
C ILE A 186 5.86 27.59 -16.20
N LEU A 187 4.56 27.38 -16.44
CA LEU A 187 3.59 28.47 -16.54
C LEU A 187 3.43 29.22 -15.21
N MET A 188 3.46 28.52 -14.06
CA MET A 188 3.47 29.16 -12.75
C MET A 188 4.73 30.00 -12.53
N LEU A 189 5.90 29.49 -12.92
CA LEU A 189 7.16 30.24 -12.84
C LEU A 189 7.12 31.48 -13.75
N LEU A 190 6.75 31.32 -15.02
CA LEU A 190 6.69 32.40 -16.00
C LEU A 190 5.73 33.50 -15.55
N SER A 191 4.52 33.15 -15.13
CA SER A 191 3.55 34.14 -14.64
C SER A 191 4.05 34.90 -13.41
N THR A 192 4.77 34.24 -12.50
CA THR A 192 5.37 34.91 -11.32
C THR A 192 6.55 35.80 -11.70
N TRP A 193 7.35 35.39 -12.69
CA TRP A 193 8.53 36.13 -13.13
C TRP A 193 8.17 37.35 -13.97
N LEU A 194 7.15 37.24 -14.82
CA LEU A 194 6.71 38.32 -15.71
C LEU A 194 5.91 39.40 -14.97
N LYS A 195 5.27 39.05 -13.85
CA LYS A 195 4.50 39.99 -13.04
C LYS A 195 5.37 41.11 -12.48
N ASN A 196 4.97 42.36 -12.70
CA ASN A 196 5.69 43.57 -12.28
C ASN A 196 7.15 43.62 -12.80
N CYS A 197 7.42 43.04 -13.98
CA CYS A 197 8.77 43.04 -14.58
C CYS A 197 8.71 43.25 -16.10
N PRO A 198 8.62 44.51 -16.58
CA PRO A 198 8.55 44.82 -18.01
C PRO A 198 9.74 44.31 -18.83
N SER A 199 10.94 44.27 -18.24
CA SER A 199 12.14 43.73 -18.89
C SER A 199 11.99 42.23 -19.21
N ALA A 200 11.42 41.45 -18.28
CA ALA A 200 11.14 40.04 -18.49
C ALA A 200 10.08 39.83 -19.58
N VAL A 201 9.03 40.66 -19.57
CA VAL A 201 7.98 40.67 -20.60
C VAL A 201 8.54 40.98 -21.98
N ALA A 202 9.42 41.98 -22.10
CA ALA A 202 10.05 42.32 -23.36
C ALA A 202 10.89 41.15 -23.92
N ILE A 203 11.66 40.46 -23.08
CA ILE A 203 12.45 39.29 -23.49
C ILE A 203 11.53 38.12 -23.91
N PHE A 204 10.47 37.87 -23.15
CA PHE A 204 9.53 36.77 -23.41
C PHE A 204 8.71 36.99 -24.69
N LEU A 205 8.19 38.21 -24.91
CA LEU A 205 7.44 38.58 -26.12
C LEU A 205 8.33 38.72 -27.36
N GLY A 206 9.64 38.89 -27.17
CA GLY A 206 10.60 38.91 -28.29
C GLY A 206 10.73 37.58 -29.03
N ASN A 207 10.15 36.49 -28.53
CA ASN A 207 10.02 35.22 -29.25
C ASN A 207 8.55 34.98 -29.63
N GLU A 208 8.22 35.12 -30.92
CA GLU A 208 6.85 34.98 -31.42
C GLU A 208 6.26 33.58 -31.19
N ASP A 209 7.10 32.54 -31.13
CA ASP A 209 6.67 31.17 -30.85
C ASP A 209 5.96 31.05 -29.49
N ASN A 210 6.35 31.86 -28.50
CA ASN A 210 5.73 31.86 -27.18
C ASN A 210 4.24 32.29 -27.27
N LEU A 211 3.97 33.38 -28.00
CA LEU A 211 2.61 33.88 -28.20
C LEU A 211 1.80 32.93 -29.09
N HIS A 212 2.40 32.43 -30.17
CA HIS A 212 1.76 31.49 -31.07
C HIS A 212 1.34 30.21 -30.32
N TYR A 213 2.23 29.66 -29.51
CA TYR A 213 1.96 28.50 -28.67
C TYR A 213 0.80 28.78 -27.71
N MET A 214 0.86 29.83 -26.89
CA MET A 214 -0.19 30.11 -25.89
C MET A 214 -1.56 30.33 -26.53
N THR A 215 -1.65 31.13 -27.59
CA THR A 215 -2.93 31.41 -28.26
C THR A 215 -3.54 30.17 -28.90
N THR A 216 -2.71 29.31 -29.51
CA THR A 216 -3.18 28.04 -30.11
C THR A 216 -3.64 27.06 -29.03
N GLN A 217 -2.85 26.93 -27.96
CA GLN A 217 -3.09 25.94 -26.91
C GLN A 217 -4.25 26.29 -25.96
N ILE A 218 -4.60 27.57 -25.84
CA ILE A 218 -5.82 27.98 -25.10
C ILE A 218 -7.08 27.46 -25.79
N LEU A 219 -7.08 27.41 -27.13
CA LEU A 219 -8.19 26.94 -27.95
C LEU A 219 -8.16 25.44 -28.24
N ASP A 220 -7.05 24.78 -27.97
CA ASP A 220 -6.89 23.36 -28.25
C ASP A 220 -7.58 22.52 -27.17
N ASP A 221 -8.49 21.65 -27.59
CA ASP A 221 -9.21 20.70 -26.72
C ASP A 221 -8.56 19.30 -26.73
N CYS A 222 -7.52 19.08 -27.56
CA CYS A 222 -6.89 17.77 -27.80
C CYS A 222 -5.56 17.58 -27.05
N GLY A 223 -5.49 17.98 -25.77
CA GLY A 223 -4.29 17.84 -24.94
C GLY A 223 -4.13 16.48 -24.23
N GLU A 224 -2.91 16.11 -23.84
CA GLU A 224 -2.69 14.93 -22.96
C GLU A 224 -3.20 15.18 -21.53
N GLY A 225 -3.54 14.14 -20.76
CA GLY A 225 -4.04 14.30 -19.39
C GLY A 225 -5.55 14.47 -19.31
N THR A 226 -6.05 14.81 -18.12
CA THR A 226 -7.48 14.95 -17.85
C THR A 226 -8.03 16.29 -18.34
N GLU A 227 -9.34 16.35 -18.60
CA GLU A 227 -10.03 17.61 -18.94
C GLU A 227 -9.79 18.70 -17.88
N SER A 228 -9.78 18.33 -16.59
CA SER A 228 -9.48 19.24 -15.49
C SER A 228 -8.04 19.77 -15.56
N GLU A 229 -7.05 18.93 -15.87
CA GLU A 229 -5.65 19.38 -16.04
C GLU A 229 -5.51 20.30 -17.26
N GLN A 230 -6.20 19.99 -18.36
CA GLN A 230 -6.21 20.86 -19.53
C GLN A 230 -6.84 22.22 -19.21
N GLN A 231 -7.94 22.25 -18.45
CA GLN A 231 -8.53 23.50 -17.98
C GLN A 231 -7.56 24.33 -17.13
N VAL A 232 -6.76 23.68 -16.27
CA VAL A 232 -5.70 24.37 -15.52
C VAL A 232 -4.69 25.00 -16.46
N LEU A 233 -4.17 24.24 -17.43
CA LEU A 233 -3.16 24.73 -18.36
C LEU A 233 -3.68 25.90 -19.20
N LYS A 234 -4.93 25.82 -19.70
CA LYS A 234 -5.60 26.92 -20.41
C LYS A 234 -5.66 28.18 -19.57
N GLY A 235 -6.11 28.07 -18.32
CA GLY A 235 -6.17 29.20 -17.41
C GLY A 235 -4.81 29.78 -17.04
N LEU A 236 -3.77 28.94 -16.88
CA LEU A 236 -2.40 29.39 -16.64
C LEU A 236 -1.81 30.13 -17.86
N MET A 237 -2.03 29.64 -19.09
CA MET A 237 -1.60 30.33 -20.31
C MET A 237 -2.34 31.66 -20.50
N ALA A 238 -3.66 31.67 -20.27
CA ALA A 238 -4.47 32.89 -20.28
C ALA A 238 -3.97 33.90 -19.22
N PHE A 239 -3.60 33.42 -18.03
CA PHE A 239 -3.04 34.25 -16.96
C PHE A 239 -1.68 34.84 -17.37
N VAL A 240 -0.77 34.06 -17.96
CA VAL A 240 0.51 34.57 -18.49
C VAL A 240 0.28 35.65 -19.55
N LEU A 241 -0.66 35.44 -20.48
CA LEU A 241 -1.00 36.45 -21.50
C LEU A 241 -1.47 37.77 -20.87
N LEU A 242 -2.32 37.72 -19.84
CA LEU A 242 -2.78 38.93 -19.16
C LEU A 242 -1.71 39.59 -18.31
N VAL A 243 -0.84 38.82 -17.65
CA VAL A 243 0.33 39.34 -16.93
C VAL A 243 1.26 40.06 -17.90
N CYS A 244 1.51 39.50 -19.09
CA CYS A 244 2.25 40.20 -20.13
C CYS A 244 1.56 41.52 -20.49
N LEU A 245 0.25 41.48 -20.80
CA LEU A 245 -0.52 42.65 -21.22
C LEU A 245 -0.52 43.79 -20.17
N GLU A 246 -0.57 43.44 -18.89
CA GLU A 246 -0.49 44.40 -17.78
C GLU A 246 0.87 45.10 -17.72
N ASN A 247 1.94 44.38 -18.01
CA ASN A 247 3.33 44.80 -17.78
C ASN A 247 4.08 45.19 -19.07
N VAL A 248 3.38 45.36 -20.20
CA VAL A 248 3.98 45.97 -21.41
C VAL A 248 4.04 47.49 -21.25
N ASP A 249 5.24 48.04 -21.21
CA ASP A 249 5.46 49.51 -21.17
C ASP A 249 5.24 50.19 -22.54
N ASP A 250 5.47 49.45 -23.62
CA ASP A 250 5.38 49.95 -25.00
C ASP A 250 3.93 49.96 -25.50
N VAL A 251 3.40 51.14 -25.82
CA VAL A 251 1.99 51.34 -26.22
C VAL A 251 1.64 50.57 -27.51
N GLU A 252 2.55 50.51 -28.48
CA GLU A 252 2.30 49.84 -29.77
C GLU A 252 2.27 48.32 -29.58
N ARG A 253 3.21 47.76 -28.82
CA ARG A 253 3.22 46.33 -28.47
C ARG A 253 2.02 45.97 -27.62
N LYS A 254 1.62 46.83 -26.68
CA LYS A 254 0.42 46.63 -25.87
C LYS A 254 -0.83 46.54 -26.75
N SER A 255 -1.03 47.51 -27.64
CA SER A 255 -2.15 47.48 -28.61
C SER A 255 -2.09 46.24 -29.52
N SER A 256 -0.90 45.84 -29.96
CA SER A 256 -0.73 44.64 -30.78
C SER A 256 -1.11 43.37 -30.04
N LEU A 257 -0.74 43.27 -28.75
CA LEU A 257 -1.09 42.14 -27.88
C LEU A 257 -2.59 42.12 -27.56
N GLU A 258 -3.21 43.28 -27.32
CA GLU A 258 -4.68 43.41 -27.16
C GLU A 258 -5.42 42.91 -28.40
N GLN A 259 -4.99 43.34 -29.59
CA GLN A 259 -5.58 42.90 -30.86
C GLN A 259 -5.37 41.40 -31.10
N LEU A 260 -4.22 40.86 -30.71
CA LEU A 260 -3.95 39.43 -30.81
C LEU A 260 -4.88 38.64 -29.88
N VAL A 261 -5.04 39.06 -28.63
CA VAL A 261 -5.98 38.43 -27.68
C VAL A 261 -7.41 38.49 -28.21
N GLU A 262 -7.83 39.64 -28.74
CA GLU A 262 -9.17 39.83 -29.27
C GLU A 262 -9.46 39.00 -30.53
N ARG A 263 -8.52 38.96 -31.49
CA ARG A 263 -8.73 38.31 -32.79
C ARG A 263 -8.42 36.82 -32.81
N ARG A 264 -7.42 36.37 -32.05
CA ARG A 264 -6.97 34.96 -32.08
C ARG A 264 -7.65 34.09 -31.06
N VAL A 265 -7.92 34.60 -29.85
CA VAL A 265 -8.45 33.80 -28.74
C VAL A 265 -9.88 34.22 -28.39
N GLY A 266 -10.15 35.53 -28.39
CA GLY A 266 -11.41 36.11 -27.93
C GLY A 266 -11.34 36.48 -26.44
N ARG A 267 -11.77 37.69 -26.10
CA ARG A 267 -11.72 38.22 -24.72
C ARG A 267 -12.50 37.33 -23.75
N ASP A 268 -13.69 36.88 -24.15
CA ASP A 268 -14.53 36.02 -23.31
C ASP A 268 -13.92 34.63 -23.09
N THR A 269 -13.23 34.07 -24.09
CA THR A 269 -12.50 32.80 -23.95
C THR A 269 -11.37 32.92 -22.94
N VAL A 270 -10.61 34.02 -22.98
CA VAL A 270 -9.54 34.28 -22.01
C VAL A 270 -10.10 34.43 -20.60
N VAL A 271 -11.19 35.19 -20.43
CA VAL A 271 -11.87 35.33 -19.13
C VAL A 271 -12.38 33.98 -18.63
N ALA A 272 -13.05 33.20 -19.47
CA ALA A 272 -13.56 31.88 -19.13
C ALA A 272 -12.43 30.90 -18.75
N ALA A 273 -11.28 30.95 -19.42
CA ALA A 273 -10.12 30.12 -19.09
C ALA A 273 -9.58 30.43 -17.68
N ILE A 274 -9.47 31.71 -17.33
CA ILE A 274 -9.00 32.17 -16.01
C ILE A 274 -10.02 31.83 -14.92
N GLU A 275 -11.31 32.12 -15.13
CA GLU A 275 -12.36 31.78 -14.18
C GLU A 275 -12.50 30.25 -13.99
N GLY A 276 -12.30 29.48 -15.06
CA GLY A 276 -12.34 28.03 -15.05
C GLY A 276 -11.20 27.41 -14.25
N LEU A 277 -9.99 27.98 -14.27
CA LEU A 277 -8.85 27.54 -13.46
C LEU A 277 -9.20 27.49 -11.97
N SER A 278 -9.86 28.54 -11.46
CA SER A 278 -10.30 28.64 -10.07
C SER A 278 -11.30 27.56 -9.64
N ARG A 279 -11.94 26.87 -10.59
CA ARG A 279 -12.97 25.84 -10.34
C ARG A 279 -12.44 24.41 -10.39
N THR A 280 -11.17 24.23 -10.74
CA THR A 280 -10.55 22.91 -10.91
C THR A 280 -10.23 22.23 -9.57
N GLU A 281 -10.22 20.90 -9.56
CA GLU A 281 -9.88 20.13 -8.35
C GLU A 281 -8.43 20.37 -7.91
N GLN A 282 -7.52 20.54 -8.88
CA GLN A 282 -6.12 20.88 -8.66
C GLN A 282 -6.00 22.21 -7.90
N PHE A 283 -6.82 23.20 -8.25
CA PHE A 283 -6.83 24.50 -7.58
C PHE A 283 -7.31 24.36 -6.14
N VAL A 284 -8.44 23.69 -5.92
CA VAL A 284 -9.00 23.50 -4.58
C VAL A 284 -8.02 22.73 -3.69
N ARG A 285 -7.40 21.66 -4.21
CA ARG A 285 -6.41 20.86 -3.48
C ARG A 285 -5.20 21.71 -3.07
N ALA A 286 -4.61 22.44 -4.01
CA ALA A 286 -3.42 23.24 -3.74
C ALA A 286 -3.71 24.45 -2.84
N ALA A 287 -4.95 24.94 -2.77
CA ALA A 287 -5.35 26.02 -1.88
C ALA A 287 -5.47 25.62 -0.39
N GLN A 288 -5.47 24.32 -0.06
CA GLN A 288 -5.74 23.84 1.31
C GLN A 288 -4.58 24.08 2.28
N LYS A 289 -3.35 23.75 1.89
CA LYS A 289 -2.18 23.83 2.77
C LYS A 289 -0.87 24.09 2.01
N PRO A 290 0.11 24.80 2.63
CA PRO A 290 1.42 25.04 2.03
C PRO A 290 2.25 23.78 1.81
N GLN A 291 2.03 22.73 2.61
CA GLN A 291 2.82 21.50 2.54
C GLN A 291 2.40 20.65 1.33
N PRO A 292 3.31 20.37 0.38
CA PRO A 292 3.04 19.55 -0.81
C PRO A 292 3.02 18.06 -0.46
N LEU A 293 2.07 17.65 0.38
CA LEU A 293 1.90 16.27 0.83
C LEU A 293 0.86 15.57 -0.06
N THR A 294 1.33 14.87 -1.08
CA THR A 294 0.50 14.07 -1.99
C THR A 294 0.91 12.60 -1.96
N LYS A 295 0.00 11.72 -2.42
CA LYS A 295 0.29 10.27 -2.48
C LYS A 295 1.12 9.92 -3.71
N THR A 296 0.86 10.61 -4.81
CA THR A 296 1.52 10.37 -6.10
C THR A 296 2.15 11.66 -6.66
N PRO A 297 3.22 11.54 -7.48
CA PRO A 297 3.84 12.69 -8.12
C PRO A 297 2.87 13.53 -8.96
N ASN A 298 1.94 12.89 -9.68
CA ASN A 298 1.01 13.57 -10.60
C ASN A 298 0.00 14.48 -9.88
N GLU A 299 -0.22 14.28 -8.59
CA GLU A 299 -1.10 15.14 -7.79
C GLU A 299 -0.49 16.52 -7.50
N LEU A 300 0.83 16.69 -7.66
CA LEU A 300 1.52 17.97 -7.56
C LEU A 300 1.38 18.74 -8.88
N PHE A 301 0.41 19.64 -8.95
CA PHE A 301 0.11 20.37 -10.18
C PHE A 301 0.19 21.89 -9.99
N LEU A 302 -0.58 22.42 -9.04
CA LEU A 302 -0.55 23.83 -8.64
C LEU A 302 0.11 23.99 -7.27
N ASP A 303 0.77 25.14 -7.06
CA ASP A 303 1.37 25.50 -5.77
C ASP A 303 0.47 26.43 -4.94
N TYR A 304 0.55 26.28 -3.61
CA TYR A 304 -0.25 27.04 -2.65
C TYR A 304 0.01 28.55 -2.68
N HIS A 305 1.28 28.99 -2.73
CA HIS A 305 1.60 30.42 -2.75
C HIS A 305 1.39 31.02 -4.15
N PHE A 306 1.58 30.23 -5.21
CA PHE A 306 1.13 30.61 -6.54
C PHE A 306 -0.37 30.92 -6.57
N ILE A 307 -1.21 30.07 -5.97
CA ILE A 307 -2.67 30.30 -5.91
C ILE A 307 -3.01 31.62 -5.21
N LYS A 308 -2.32 31.95 -4.11
CA LYS A 308 -2.50 33.24 -3.44
C LYS A 308 -2.15 34.41 -4.34
N MET A 309 -1.03 34.32 -5.08
CA MET A 309 -0.61 35.34 -6.04
C MET A 309 -1.58 35.45 -7.22
N PHE A 310 -2.07 34.32 -7.74
CA PHE A 310 -3.08 34.28 -8.78
C PHE A 310 -4.36 34.99 -8.33
N LYS A 311 -4.88 34.65 -7.14
CA LYS A 311 -6.11 35.24 -6.60
C LYS A 311 -6.01 36.72 -6.32
N SER A 312 -4.84 37.23 -5.93
CA SER A 312 -4.66 38.66 -5.72
C SER A 312 -4.65 39.47 -7.03
N SER A 313 -4.27 38.84 -8.15
CA SER A 313 -4.23 39.49 -9.48
C SER A 313 -5.47 39.23 -10.35
N GLU A 314 -6.17 38.10 -10.16
CA GLU A 314 -7.24 37.59 -11.05
C GLU A 314 -8.27 38.67 -11.42
N VAL A 315 -8.82 39.36 -10.42
CA VAL A 315 -9.85 40.38 -10.60
C VAL A 315 -9.36 41.57 -11.42
N GLN A 316 -8.14 42.04 -11.15
CA GLN A 316 -7.55 43.18 -11.84
C GLN A 316 -7.27 42.85 -13.31
N LEU A 317 -6.71 41.67 -13.57
CA LEU A 317 -6.40 41.23 -14.93
C LEU A 317 -7.67 41.03 -15.77
N ILE A 318 -8.73 40.43 -15.22
CA ILE A 318 -10.01 40.26 -15.93
C ILE A 318 -10.62 41.62 -16.29
N LYS A 319 -10.56 42.61 -15.39
CA LYS A 319 -11.08 43.97 -15.64
C LYS A 319 -10.41 44.66 -16.82
N MET A 320 -9.14 44.34 -17.12
CA MET A 320 -8.46 44.89 -18.29
C MET A 320 -9.14 44.49 -19.62
N LEU A 321 -9.74 43.30 -19.69
CA LEU A 321 -10.45 42.85 -20.88
C LEU A 321 -11.89 43.37 -20.98
N ARG A 322 -12.49 43.73 -19.84
CA ARG A 322 -13.86 44.26 -19.73
C ARG A 322 -13.88 45.64 -19.03
N PRO A 323 -13.43 46.73 -19.70
CA PRO A 323 -13.36 48.05 -19.07
C PRO A 323 -14.74 48.68 -18.78
N THR A 324 -15.79 48.25 -19.48
CA THR A 324 -17.13 48.86 -19.48
C THR A 324 -18.27 47.94 -19.00
N GLY A 325 -17.97 46.72 -18.53
CA GLY A 325 -18.98 45.70 -18.19
C GLY A 325 -19.08 45.38 -16.70
N GLU A 326 -20.32 45.14 -16.22
CA GLU A 326 -20.68 44.76 -14.86
C GLU A 326 -19.81 43.61 -14.32
N PHE A 327 -18.96 43.93 -13.34
CA PHE A 327 -18.19 42.94 -12.61
C PHE A 327 -19.11 42.27 -11.58
N ASN A 328 -19.59 41.06 -11.86
CA ASN A 328 -20.26 40.19 -10.87
C ASN A 328 -19.23 39.63 -9.86
N GLY A 329 -18.47 40.52 -9.21
CA GLY A 329 -17.43 40.17 -8.24
C GLY A 329 -17.94 39.44 -7.00
N THR A 330 -19.25 39.46 -6.77
CA THR A 330 -19.92 38.69 -5.72
C THR A 330 -20.10 37.22 -6.08
N ALA A 331 -20.15 36.87 -7.37
CA ALA A 331 -20.37 35.49 -7.82
C ALA A 331 -19.13 34.59 -7.71
N SER A 332 -17.91 35.15 -7.70
CA SER A 332 -16.67 34.37 -7.56
C SER A 332 -16.54 33.79 -6.15
N ASN A 333 -16.79 34.60 -5.12
CA ASN A 333 -16.81 34.10 -3.74
C ASN A 333 -17.97 33.13 -3.52
N ASP A 334 -19.16 33.42 -4.05
CA ASP A 334 -20.30 32.51 -3.92
C ASP A 334 -20.12 31.20 -4.70
N SER A 335 -19.48 31.20 -5.87
CA SER A 335 -19.20 29.97 -6.62
C SER A 335 -18.09 29.16 -5.97
N ILE A 336 -17.10 29.82 -5.35
CA ILE A 336 -16.04 29.16 -4.57
C ILE A 336 -16.61 28.61 -3.26
N ILE A 337 -17.47 29.36 -2.59
CA ILE A 337 -18.20 28.90 -1.40
C ILE A 337 -19.11 27.73 -1.79
N GLN A 338 -19.74 27.77 -2.97
CA GLN A 338 -20.57 26.69 -3.46
C GLN A 338 -19.74 25.46 -3.83
N SER A 339 -18.58 25.61 -4.46
CA SER A 339 -17.67 24.49 -4.73
C SER A 339 -17.09 23.89 -3.45
N PHE A 340 -16.78 24.72 -2.44
CA PHE A 340 -16.41 24.24 -1.11
C PHE A 340 -17.57 23.53 -0.41
N LYS A 341 -18.81 24.04 -0.50
CA LYS A 341 -20.00 23.38 0.04
C LYS A 341 -20.27 22.03 -0.65
N ASP A 342 -20.16 21.97 -1.96
CA ASP A 342 -20.36 20.73 -2.73
C ASP A 342 -19.26 19.71 -2.44
N LEU A 343 -18.02 20.17 -2.24
CA LEU A 343 -16.92 19.31 -1.82
C LEU A 343 -17.12 18.79 -0.39
N ILE A 344 -17.52 19.66 0.55
CA ILE A 344 -17.86 19.25 1.92
C ILE A 344 -18.97 18.22 1.89
N LYS A 345 -20.00 18.42 1.06
CA LYS A 345 -21.11 17.49 0.93
C LYS A 345 -20.69 16.12 0.39
N ARG A 346 -19.83 16.08 -0.64
CA ARG A 346 -19.24 14.82 -1.14
C ARG A 346 -18.34 14.16 -0.10
N GLN A 347 -17.56 14.94 0.63
CA GLN A 347 -16.73 14.42 1.72
C GLN A 347 -17.57 13.88 2.87
N ASP A 348 -18.68 14.53 3.21
CA ASP A 348 -19.62 14.03 4.21
C ASP A 348 -20.30 12.74 3.76
N GLU A 349 -20.66 12.63 2.47
CA GLU A 349 -21.17 11.41 1.85
C GLU A 349 -20.12 10.28 1.88
N GLU A 350 -18.87 10.58 1.51
CA GLU A 350 -17.76 9.61 1.54
C GLU A 350 -17.43 9.19 2.98
N ILE A 351 -17.42 10.12 3.93
CA ILE A 351 -17.27 9.84 5.37
C ILE A 351 -18.43 8.97 5.86
N ALA A 352 -19.66 9.19 5.39
CA ALA A 352 -20.80 8.36 5.75
C ALA A 352 -20.65 6.92 5.21
N VAL A 353 -20.23 6.78 3.95
CA VAL A 353 -19.94 5.47 3.34
C VAL A 353 -18.80 4.77 4.08
N LEU A 354 -17.67 5.45 4.30
CA LEU A 354 -16.52 4.89 5.02
C LEU A 354 -16.86 4.54 6.47
N LYS A 355 -17.69 5.32 7.16
CA LYS A 355 -18.20 4.97 8.50
C LYS A 355 -19.08 3.72 8.45
N GLN A 356 -19.90 3.57 7.42
CA GLN A 356 -20.76 2.40 7.25
C GLN A 356 -19.94 1.15 6.90
N GLU A 357 -18.92 1.27 6.05
CA GLU A 357 -17.96 0.22 5.77
C GLU A 357 -17.14 -0.16 7.00
N ALA A 358 -16.63 0.83 7.76
CA ALA A 358 -15.92 0.57 9.02
C ALA A 358 -16.81 -0.17 10.02
N LYS A 359 -18.10 0.18 10.10
CA LYS A 359 -19.08 -0.52 10.95
C LYS A 359 -19.33 -1.95 10.46
N ARG A 360 -19.41 -2.16 9.13
CA ARG A 360 -19.59 -3.48 8.51
C ARG A 360 -18.36 -4.36 8.76
N SER A 361 -17.17 -3.84 8.52
CA SER A 361 -15.90 -4.51 8.78
C SER A 361 -15.70 -4.81 10.26
N ALA A 362 -16.07 -3.90 11.16
CA ALA A 362 -16.04 -4.16 12.61
C ALA A 362 -17.00 -5.28 13.02
N ALA A 363 -18.22 -5.31 12.46
CA ALA A 363 -19.16 -6.39 12.70
C ALA A 363 -18.66 -7.74 12.14
N GLN A 364 -17.99 -7.72 10.98
CA GLN A 364 -17.40 -8.90 10.36
C GLN A 364 -16.18 -9.42 11.14
N ILE A 365 -15.35 -8.51 11.68
CA ILE A 365 -14.25 -8.86 12.61
C ILE A 365 -14.81 -9.47 13.90
N GLU A 366 -15.89 -8.92 14.44
CA GLU A 366 -16.52 -9.45 15.66
C GLU A 366 -17.15 -10.83 15.41
N GLN A 367 -17.82 -11.03 14.27
CA GLN A 367 -18.31 -12.34 13.85
C GLN A 367 -17.17 -13.35 13.64
N LEU A 368 -16.07 -12.96 13.01
CA LEU A 368 -14.90 -13.82 12.83
C LEU A 368 -14.20 -14.13 14.15
N LYS A 369 -14.20 -13.20 15.12
CA LYS A 369 -13.70 -13.45 16.48
C LYS A 369 -14.58 -14.43 17.26
N GLN A 370 -15.89 -14.31 17.13
CA GLN A 370 -16.85 -15.25 17.76
C GLN A 370 -16.84 -16.62 17.06
N ALA A 371 -16.63 -16.67 15.74
CA ALA A 371 -16.46 -17.91 14.99
C ALA A 371 -15.08 -18.56 15.22
N SER A 372 -14.06 -17.76 15.56
CA SER A 372 -12.74 -18.22 16.01
C SER A 372 -12.76 -18.49 17.52
N ASP A 373 -13.74 -19.28 17.97
CA ASP A 373 -13.86 -19.68 19.37
C ASP A 373 -12.72 -20.63 19.72
N LYS A 374 -11.62 -20.02 20.20
CA LYS A 374 -10.42 -20.65 20.74
C LYS A 374 -10.74 -21.74 21.77
N SER A 375 -11.91 -21.65 22.42
CA SER A 375 -12.39 -22.56 23.45
C SER A 375 -12.66 -23.99 22.96
N GLU A 376 -13.14 -24.20 21.73
CA GLU A 376 -13.38 -25.56 21.22
C GLU A 376 -12.07 -26.25 20.84
N LEU A 377 -11.18 -25.54 20.14
CA LEU A 377 -9.86 -26.07 19.81
C LEU A 377 -9.00 -26.32 21.05
N GLU A 378 -9.05 -25.45 22.05
CA GLU A 378 -8.35 -25.67 23.34
C GLU A 378 -8.91 -26.88 24.08
N ARG A 379 -10.24 -27.10 24.04
CA ARG A 379 -10.87 -28.28 24.65
C ARG A 379 -10.51 -29.56 23.91
N GLU A 380 -10.50 -29.54 22.58
CA GLU A 380 -10.05 -30.69 21.76
C GLU A 380 -8.57 -30.99 21.98
N LEU A 381 -7.72 -29.97 22.08
CA LEU A 381 -6.30 -30.13 22.37
C LEU A 381 -6.07 -30.76 23.76
N GLU A 382 -6.82 -30.33 24.77
CA GLU A 382 -6.71 -30.85 26.14
C GLU A 382 -7.20 -32.31 26.24
N THR A 383 -8.31 -32.63 25.58
CA THR A 383 -8.79 -34.03 25.50
C THR A 383 -7.81 -34.93 24.75
N THR A 384 -7.20 -34.44 23.66
CA THR A 384 -6.21 -35.21 22.89
C THR A 384 -4.94 -35.46 23.70
N LYS A 385 -4.46 -34.47 24.48
CA LYS A 385 -3.33 -34.64 25.39
C LYS A 385 -3.61 -35.70 26.45
N LYS A 386 -4.79 -35.66 27.08
CA LYS A 386 -5.18 -36.65 28.09
C LYS A 386 -5.19 -38.08 27.52
N ASN A 387 -5.78 -38.26 26.33
CA ASN A 387 -5.79 -39.57 25.66
C ASN A 387 -4.38 -40.07 25.31
N LEU A 388 -3.45 -39.17 24.94
CA LEU A 388 -2.06 -39.52 24.68
C LEU A 388 -1.32 -39.99 25.94
N GLU A 389 -1.56 -39.34 27.09
CA GLU A 389 -0.99 -39.74 28.37
C GLU A 389 -1.52 -41.09 28.84
N GLU A 390 -2.83 -41.34 28.69
CA GLU A 390 -3.45 -42.63 28.99
C GLU A 390 -2.86 -43.75 28.12
N SER A 391 -2.68 -43.51 26.82
CA SER A 391 -2.06 -44.48 25.90
C SER A 391 -0.59 -44.76 26.24
N ARG A 392 0.18 -43.73 26.63
CA ARG A 392 1.57 -43.91 27.11
C ARG A 392 1.63 -44.73 28.38
N ALA A 393 0.72 -44.51 29.32
CA ALA A 393 0.65 -45.30 30.55
C ALA A 393 0.27 -46.77 30.28
N GLN A 394 -0.60 -47.03 29.31
CA GLN A 394 -0.94 -48.39 28.88
C GLN A 394 0.25 -49.09 28.21
N ASN A 395 0.98 -48.41 27.32
CA ASN A 395 2.18 -48.97 26.71
C ASN A 395 3.28 -49.28 27.74
N ALA A 396 3.49 -48.41 28.72
CA ALA A 396 4.45 -48.68 29.81
C ALA A 396 4.07 -49.92 30.63
N LYS A 397 2.76 -50.17 30.85
CA LYS A 397 2.28 -51.39 31.49
C LYS A 397 2.48 -52.63 30.61
N ALA A 398 2.25 -52.51 29.30
CA ALA A 398 2.47 -53.59 28.35
C ALA A 398 3.95 -54.01 28.30
N ASP A 399 4.87 -53.04 28.26
CA ASP A 399 6.32 -53.29 28.30
C ASP A 399 6.74 -53.99 29.61
N GLY A 400 6.18 -53.56 30.75
CA GLY A 400 6.40 -54.21 32.04
C GLY A 400 5.92 -55.66 32.07
N MET A 401 4.75 -55.93 31.48
CA MET A 401 4.19 -57.29 31.40
C MET A 401 5.01 -58.18 30.45
N GLN A 402 5.53 -57.62 29.36
CA GLN A 402 6.40 -58.34 28.41
C GLN A 402 7.73 -58.75 29.04
N LEU A 403 8.34 -57.89 29.86
CA LEU A 403 9.54 -58.23 30.64
C LEU A 403 9.26 -59.34 31.66
N GLN A 404 8.08 -59.31 32.31
CA GLN A 404 7.68 -60.34 33.26
C GLN A 404 7.46 -61.69 32.59
N ILE A 405 6.89 -61.72 31.38
CA ILE A 405 6.74 -62.92 30.56
C ILE A 405 8.10 -63.47 30.15
N GLN A 406 9.04 -62.63 29.72
CA GLN A 406 10.40 -63.08 29.36
C GLN A 406 11.13 -63.72 30.54
N GLU A 407 11.05 -63.14 31.73
CA GLU A 407 11.68 -63.70 32.93
C GLU A 407 11.02 -65.04 33.32
N MET A 408 9.68 -65.15 33.18
CA MET A 408 8.98 -66.40 33.38
C MET A 408 9.46 -67.50 32.42
N TYR A 409 9.63 -67.21 31.13
CA TYR A 409 10.19 -68.16 30.16
C TYR A 409 11.61 -68.61 30.55
N ARG A 410 12.46 -67.67 30.98
CA ARG A 410 13.83 -67.96 31.42
C ARG A 410 13.85 -68.92 32.62
N VAL A 411 13.01 -68.66 33.62
CA VAL A 411 12.90 -69.50 34.82
C VAL A 411 12.35 -70.89 34.47
N ASN A 412 11.35 -70.98 33.58
CA ASN A 412 10.80 -72.26 33.13
C ASN A 412 11.86 -73.13 32.44
N GLU A 413 12.71 -72.51 31.61
CA GLU A 413 13.78 -73.21 30.92
C GLU A 413 14.86 -73.72 31.89
N GLN A 414 15.20 -72.96 32.93
CA GLN A 414 16.09 -73.42 34.01
C GLN A 414 15.51 -74.62 34.75
N TRP A 415 14.22 -74.56 35.12
CA TRP A 415 13.51 -75.67 35.76
C TRP A 415 13.48 -76.93 34.88
N ARG A 416 13.25 -76.79 33.58
CA ARG A 416 13.33 -77.91 32.62
C ARG A 416 14.73 -78.52 32.58
N GLY A 417 15.77 -77.69 32.61
CA GLY A 417 17.17 -78.14 32.67
C GLY A 417 17.49 -78.91 33.96
N GLU A 418 17.02 -78.44 35.12
CA GLU A 418 17.20 -79.15 36.38
C GLU A 418 16.41 -80.46 36.44
N ALA A 419 15.15 -80.46 35.98
CA ALA A 419 14.35 -81.67 35.89
C ALA A 419 15.02 -82.74 35.01
N ALA A 420 15.65 -82.33 33.89
CA ALA A 420 16.40 -83.24 33.03
C ALA A 420 17.64 -83.84 33.74
N LYS A 421 18.35 -83.06 34.57
CA LYS A 421 19.48 -83.56 35.37
C LYS A 421 19.02 -84.58 36.42
N TYR A 422 17.94 -84.28 37.14
CA TYR A 422 17.37 -85.22 38.12
C TYR A 422 16.91 -86.51 37.45
N LYS A 423 16.32 -86.42 36.26
CA LYS A 423 15.95 -87.59 35.45
C LYS A 423 17.18 -88.44 35.10
N GLN A 424 18.27 -87.82 34.64
CA GLN A 424 19.52 -88.54 34.35
C GLN A 424 20.13 -89.18 35.59
N TRP A 425 20.12 -88.48 36.74
CA TRP A 425 20.60 -89.06 38.00
C TRP A 425 19.76 -90.25 38.45
N ALA A 426 18.44 -90.18 38.29
CA ALA A 426 17.56 -91.30 38.59
C ALA A 426 17.87 -92.51 37.68
N GLU A 427 18.07 -92.29 36.38
CA GLU A 427 18.43 -93.34 35.41
C GLU A 427 19.80 -93.97 35.74
N GLN A 428 20.81 -93.15 36.09
CA GLN A 428 22.13 -93.64 36.50
C GLN A 428 22.09 -94.41 37.82
N TRP A 429 21.30 -93.96 38.79
CA TRP A 429 21.14 -94.63 40.07
C TRP A 429 20.41 -95.98 39.92
N GLN A 430 19.40 -96.01 39.04
CA GLN A 430 18.70 -97.25 38.65
C GLN A 430 19.67 -98.25 37.99
N GLN A 431 20.53 -97.80 37.07
CA GLN A 431 21.55 -98.66 36.45
C GLN A 431 22.62 -99.15 37.44
N TYR A 432 23.07 -98.30 38.37
CA TYR A 432 24.02 -98.68 39.42
C TYR A 432 23.45 -99.74 40.37
N GLN A 433 22.18 -99.61 40.78
CA GLN A 433 21.53 -100.62 41.61
C GLN A 433 21.35 -101.96 40.89
N ILE A 434 20.97 -101.95 39.61
CA ILE A 434 20.82 -103.17 38.80
C ILE A 434 22.16 -103.92 38.67
N ALA A 435 23.29 -103.21 38.62
CA ALA A 435 24.62 -103.80 38.51
C ALA A 435 25.18 -104.44 39.81
N GLN A 436 24.57 -104.18 40.97
CA GLN A 436 25.11 -104.55 42.29
C GLN A 436 24.41 -105.74 42.97
N LEU A 437 23.46 -106.42 42.32
CA LEU A 437 22.60 -107.38 43.02
C LEU A 437 22.76 -108.86 42.58
N PRO A 438 23.26 -109.71 43.47
CA PRO A 438 22.84 -111.10 43.65
C PRO A 438 21.93 -111.19 44.91
N ASN A 439 20.65 -110.81 44.76
CA ASN A 439 19.51 -110.96 45.69
C ASN A 439 19.63 -110.41 47.14
N PRO A 440 18.74 -109.47 47.53
CA PRO A 440 17.57 -109.85 48.37
C PRO A 440 16.30 -109.01 48.10
N THR A 441 15.16 -109.70 48.00
CA THR A 441 13.92 -109.19 47.41
C THR A 441 12.99 -108.41 48.35
N GLU A 442 13.27 -108.31 49.66
CA GLU A 442 12.34 -107.66 50.60
C GLU A 442 12.73 -106.24 51.00
N THR A 443 14.03 -105.95 51.23
CA THR A 443 14.48 -104.61 51.61
C THR A 443 14.45 -103.62 50.43
N ALA A 444 14.71 -104.12 49.21
CA ALA A 444 14.63 -103.31 47.99
C ALA A 444 13.18 -102.91 47.66
N VAL A 445 12.21 -103.79 47.90
CA VAL A 445 10.79 -103.52 47.61
C VAL A 445 10.21 -102.49 48.57
N GLN A 446 10.53 -102.55 49.87
CA GLN A 446 10.08 -101.53 50.82
C GLN A 446 10.66 -100.15 50.52
N TYR A 447 11.94 -100.07 50.17
CA TYR A 447 12.59 -98.81 49.82
C TYR A 447 12.05 -98.23 48.50
N LEU A 448 11.84 -99.08 47.49
CA LEU A 448 11.22 -98.68 46.22
C LEU A 448 9.77 -98.25 46.39
N GLN A 449 8.98 -98.91 47.24
CA GLN A 449 7.61 -98.48 47.53
C GLN A 449 7.56 -97.10 48.21
N GLN A 450 8.46 -96.84 49.15
CA GLN A 450 8.53 -95.53 49.81
C GLN A 450 8.96 -94.42 48.85
N GLN A 451 9.86 -94.73 47.91
CA GLN A 451 10.36 -93.78 46.91
C GLN A 451 9.32 -93.53 45.79
N VAL A 452 8.57 -94.55 45.37
CA VAL A 452 7.44 -94.41 44.44
C VAL A 452 6.36 -93.53 45.06
N GLN A 453 6.04 -93.73 46.34
CA GLN A 453 5.01 -92.93 47.03
C GLN A 453 5.41 -91.44 47.12
N GLN A 454 6.69 -91.13 47.35
CA GLN A 454 7.19 -89.75 47.31
C GLN A 454 7.15 -89.15 45.91
N LEU A 455 7.52 -89.93 44.89
CA LEU A 455 7.49 -89.46 43.50
C LEU A 455 6.05 -89.26 43.00
N GLU A 456 5.11 -90.12 43.38
CA GLU A 456 3.68 -89.96 43.10
C GLU A 456 3.12 -88.69 43.75
N GLN A 457 3.53 -88.38 44.98
CA GLN A 457 3.11 -87.17 45.67
C GLN A 457 3.66 -85.89 45.00
N GLN A 458 4.91 -85.94 44.52
CA GLN A 458 5.50 -84.85 43.74
C GLN A 458 4.85 -84.70 42.35
N LEU A 459 4.50 -85.82 41.70
CA LEU A 459 3.79 -85.82 40.42
C LEU A 459 2.38 -85.23 40.58
N ALA A 460 1.67 -85.60 41.66
CA ALA A 460 0.36 -85.07 41.97
C ALA A 460 0.39 -83.56 42.21
N TYR A 461 1.39 -83.05 42.93
CA TYR A 461 1.59 -81.62 43.12
C TYR A 461 1.91 -80.89 41.82
N GLY A 462 2.77 -81.48 40.97
CA GLY A 462 3.08 -80.95 39.64
C GLY A 462 1.87 -80.91 38.71
N TYR A 463 1.01 -81.95 38.74
CA TYR A 463 -0.24 -81.97 37.99
C TYR A 463 -1.23 -80.93 38.49
N GLN A 464 -1.38 -80.75 39.81
CA GLN A 464 -2.22 -79.69 40.37
C GLN A 464 -1.75 -78.30 39.94
N ALA A 465 -0.45 -78.02 40.03
CA ALA A 465 0.12 -76.74 39.60
C ALA A 465 -0.06 -76.51 38.08
N PHE A 466 0.10 -77.55 37.27
CA PHE A 466 -0.12 -77.47 35.82
C PHE A 466 -1.59 -77.24 35.48
N GLU A 467 -2.51 -77.89 36.18
CA GLU A 467 -3.95 -77.74 35.98
C GLU A 467 -4.44 -76.35 36.42
N GLU A 468 -3.90 -75.82 37.51
CA GLU A 468 -4.19 -74.48 38.00
C GLU A 468 -3.63 -73.40 37.05
N HIS A 469 -2.41 -73.61 36.51
CA HIS A 469 -1.86 -72.76 35.47
C HIS A 469 -2.66 -72.84 34.17
N SER A 470 -3.10 -74.03 33.75
CA SER A 470 -3.91 -74.22 32.55
C SER A 470 -5.27 -73.50 32.66
N LYS A 471 -5.92 -73.56 33.83
CA LYS A 471 -7.14 -72.80 34.13
C LYS A 471 -6.89 -71.29 34.06
N SER A 472 -5.77 -70.81 34.58
CA SER A 472 -5.40 -69.39 34.53
C SER A 472 -5.14 -68.92 33.08
N THR A 473 -4.41 -69.71 32.28
CA THR A 473 -4.17 -69.43 30.85
C THR A 473 -5.46 -69.45 30.03
N ALA A 474 -6.37 -70.40 30.28
CA ALA A 474 -7.68 -70.44 29.63
C ALA A 474 -8.53 -69.20 29.95
N LYS A 475 -8.45 -68.70 31.19
CA LYS A 475 -9.13 -67.46 31.61
C LYS A 475 -8.57 -66.25 30.87
N TYR A 476 -7.24 -66.10 30.77
CA TYR A 476 -6.63 -65.00 30.00
C TYR A 476 -6.97 -65.06 28.50
N ALA A 477 -7.06 -66.26 27.91
CA ALA A 477 -7.48 -66.41 26.52
C ALA A 477 -8.94 -66.00 26.30
N SER A 478 -9.82 -66.32 27.25
CA SER A 478 -11.23 -65.87 27.25
C SER A 478 -11.33 -64.35 27.36
N ASP A 479 -10.58 -63.74 28.29
CA ASP A 479 -10.60 -62.29 28.50
C ASP A 479 -10.07 -61.55 27.24
N CYS A 480 -8.99 -62.05 26.61
CA CYS A 480 -8.48 -61.50 25.36
C CYS A 480 -9.51 -61.58 24.21
N ALA A 481 -10.28 -62.67 24.12
CA ALA A 481 -11.34 -62.79 23.13
C ALA A 481 -12.47 -61.79 23.37
N GLU A 482 -12.84 -61.55 24.63
CA GLU A 482 -13.86 -60.56 24.99
C GLU A 482 -13.40 -59.13 24.68
N TRP A 483 -12.15 -58.77 25.01
CA TRP A 483 -11.59 -57.46 24.67
C TRP A 483 -11.49 -57.23 23.17
N LYS A 484 -11.12 -58.26 22.40
CA LYS A 484 -11.08 -58.19 20.95
C LYS A 484 -12.48 -57.97 20.36
N HIS A 485 -13.49 -58.68 20.87
CA HIS A 485 -14.88 -58.48 20.43
C HIS A 485 -15.39 -57.06 20.75
N ARG A 486 -15.08 -56.53 21.94
CA ARG A 486 -15.43 -55.15 22.31
C ARG A 486 -14.76 -54.12 21.41
N ALA A 487 -13.51 -54.33 21.02
CA ALA A 487 -12.81 -53.46 20.09
C ALA A 487 -13.46 -53.48 18.69
N GLU A 488 -13.81 -54.66 18.17
CA GLU A 488 -14.49 -54.80 16.88
C GLU A 488 -15.89 -54.13 16.88
N VAL A 489 -16.64 -54.22 17.98
CA VAL A 489 -17.93 -53.52 18.13
C VAL A 489 -17.75 -52.00 18.16
N ALA A 490 -16.77 -51.50 18.91
CA ALA A 490 -16.49 -50.06 18.98
C ALA A 490 -16.02 -49.49 17.62
N GLU A 491 -15.21 -50.24 16.86
CA GLU A 491 -14.82 -49.86 15.50
C GLU A 491 -16.02 -49.83 14.54
N ALA A 492 -16.96 -50.78 14.66
CA ALA A 492 -18.17 -50.80 13.86
C ALA A 492 -19.13 -49.63 14.18
N GLU A 493 -19.22 -49.22 15.44
CA GLU A 493 -20.01 -48.04 15.86
C GLU A 493 -19.40 -46.74 15.31
N LEU A 494 -18.08 -46.58 15.39
CA LEU A 494 -17.36 -45.45 14.80
C LEU A 494 -17.49 -45.39 13.27
N ALA A 495 -17.52 -46.54 12.59
CA ALA A 495 -17.74 -46.62 11.16
C ALA A 495 -19.16 -46.15 10.78
N LYS A 496 -20.19 -46.57 11.54
CA LYS A 496 -21.57 -46.11 11.36
C LYS A 496 -21.73 -44.61 11.60
N GLU A 497 -21.07 -44.07 12.62
CA GLU A 497 -21.12 -42.63 12.92
C GLU A 497 -20.44 -41.79 11.82
N ARG A 498 -19.34 -42.30 11.24
CA ARG A 498 -18.69 -41.69 10.08
C ARG A 498 -19.58 -41.71 8.84
N GLU A 499 -20.29 -42.80 8.56
CA GLU A 499 -21.25 -42.87 7.46
C GLU A 499 -22.45 -41.95 7.68
N ALA A 500 -22.97 -41.86 8.90
CA ALA A 500 -24.05 -40.93 9.26
C ALA A 500 -23.64 -39.47 9.04
N LYS A 501 -22.44 -39.07 9.50
CA LYS A 501 -21.88 -37.72 9.23
C LYS A 501 -21.68 -37.47 7.74
N ARG A 502 -21.29 -38.49 6.96
CA ARG A 502 -21.11 -38.38 5.51
C ARG A 502 -22.44 -38.18 4.77
N GLN A 503 -23.50 -38.86 5.20
CA GLN A 503 -24.85 -38.67 4.66
C GLN A 503 -25.46 -37.33 5.08
N GLN A 504 -25.23 -36.89 6.32
CA GLN A 504 -25.69 -35.59 6.82
C GLN A 504 -25.02 -34.42 6.07
N ASN A 505 -23.72 -34.52 5.78
CA ASN A 505 -23.02 -33.54 4.94
C ASN A 505 -23.47 -33.56 3.47
N ALA A 506 -23.94 -34.71 2.95
CA ALA A 506 -24.51 -34.80 1.61
C ALA A 506 -25.92 -34.17 1.52
N LEU A 507 -26.74 -34.32 2.56
CA LEU A 507 -28.06 -33.69 2.67
C LEU A 507 -27.95 -32.17 2.82
N HIS A 508 -27.03 -31.68 3.66
CA HIS A 508 -26.82 -30.24 3.87
C HIS A 508 -26.32 -29.52 2.61
N ASN A 509 -25.45 -30.15 1.82
CA ASN A 509 -25.02 -29.60 0.53
C ASN A 509 -26.11 -29.69 -0.56
N GLY A 510 -27.02 -30.67 -0.49
CA GLY A 510 -28.15 -30.81 -1.40
C GLY A 510 -29.27 -29.79 -1.15
N GLU A 511 -29.61 -29.52 0.11
CA GLU A 511 -30.65 -28.55 0.48
C GLU A 511 -30.25 -27.10 0.19
N ASN A 512 -29.00 -26.72 0.46
CA ASN A 512 -28.51 -25.37 0.14
C ASN A 512 -28.49 -25.12 -1.38
N GLY A 513 -28.06 -26.11 -2.18
CA GLY A 513 -28.04 -25.98 -3.64
C GLY A 513 -29.44 -25.93 -4.28
N LEU A 514 -30.42 -26.66 -3.72
CA LEU A 514 -31.82 -26.60 -4.17
C LEU A 514 -32.50 -25.28 -3.79
N SER A 515 -32.17 -24.71 -2.62
CA SER A 515 -32.69 -23.42 -2.17
C SER A 515 -32.14 -22.26 -3.01
N GLU A 516 -30.85 -22.27 -3.34
CA GLU A 516 -30.25 -21.27 -4.25
C GLU A 516 -30.82 -21.38 -5.67
N LEU A 517 -31.01 -22.61 -6.18
CA LEU A 517 -31.60 -22.82 -7.51
C LEU A 517 -33.06 -22.35 -7.57
N ALA A 518 -33.83 -22.52 -6.49
CA ALA A 518 -35.21 -22.06 -6.41
C ALA A 518 -35.29 -20.53 -6.33
N ALA A 519 -34.41 -19.88 -5.57
CA ALA A 519 -34.31 -18.42 -5.51
C ALA A 519 -33.92 -17.82 -6.87
N LEU A 520 -32.92 -18.39 -7.54
CA LEU A 520 -32.49 -17.97 -8.88
C LEU A 520 -33.59 -18.15 -9.92
N LYS A 521 -34.39 -19.22 -9.85
CA LYS A 521 -35.54 -19.40 -10.76
C LYS A 521 -36.65 -18.38 -10.51
N ALA A 522 -36.93 -18.06 -9.26
CA ALA A 522 -37.92 -17.04 -8.92
C ALA A 522 -37.49 -15.65 -9.41
N GLU A 523 -36.21 -15.29 -9.21
CA GLU A 523 -35.65 -14.04 -9.75
C GLU A 523 -35.67 -14.00 -11.28
N GLN A 524 -35.46 -15.15 -11.95
CA GLN A 524 -35.53 -15.24 -13.41
C GLN A 524 -36.96 -15.11 -13.95
N GLU A 525 -37.96 -15.64 -13.24
CA GLU A 525 -39.38 -15.45 -13.57
C GLU A 525 -39.83 -13.99 -13.36
N ASP A 526 -39.41 -13.35 -12.26
CA ASP A 526 -39.69 -11.93 -12.01
C ASP A 526 -39.06 -11.01 -13.07
N LEU A 527 -37.84 -11.34 -13.51
CA LEU A 527 -37.17 -10.62 -14.60
C LEU A 527 -37.94 -10.75 -15.93
N LEU A 528 -38.47 -11.94 -16.23
CA LEU A 528 -39.28 -12.17 -17.43
C LEU A 528 -40.60 -11.39 -17.40
N VAL A 529 -41.23 -11.27 -16.23
CA VAL A 529 -42.43 -10.44 -16.04
C VAL A 529 -42.11 -8.97 -16.27
N LEU A 530 -40.97 -8.48 -15.76
CA LEU A 530 -40.50 -7.11 -15.98
C LEU A 530 -40.18 -6.81 -17.44
N LEU A 531 -39.56 -7.77 -18.14
CA LEU A 531 -39.28 -7.65 -19.57
C LEU A 531 -40.56 -7.68 -20.41
N ALA A 532 -41.55 -8.51 -20.05
CA ALA A 532 -42.86 -8.53 -20.70
C ALA A 532 -43.62 -7.21 -20.49
N ASP A 533 -43.57 -6.63 -19.29
CA ASP A 533 -44.18 -5.32 -19.00
C ASP A 533 -43.47 -4.18 -19.73
N GLN A 534 -42.13 -4.24 -19.85
CA GLN A 534 -41.37 -3.31 -20.70
C GLN A 534 -41.72 -3.45 -22.18
N HIS A 535 -41.83 -4.68 -22.70
CA HIS A 535 -42.21 -4.92 -24.08
C HIS A 535 -43.64 -4.39 -24.37
N ASN A 536 -44.60 -4.63 -23.48
CA ASN A 536 -45.95 -4.07 -23.59
C ASN A 536 -45.94 -2.53 -23.59
N LYS A 537 -45.13 -1.89 -22.74
CA LYS A 537 -44.96 -0.43 -22.74
C LYS A 537 -44.33 0.08 -24.02
N ILE A 538 -43.31 -0.59 -24.55
CA ILE A 538 -42.68 -0.26 -25.83
C ILE A 538 -43.72 -0.34 -26.94
N THR A 539 -44.53 -1.39 -26.99
CA THR A 539 -45.62 -1.55 -27.98
C THR A 539 -46.66 -0.44 -27.85
N GLN A 540 -47.07 -0.07 -26.64
CA GLN A 540 -47.97 1.06 -26.41
C GLN A 540 -47.37 2.39 -26.88
N TYR A 541 -46.08 2.63 -26.61
CA TYR A 541 -45.40 3.84 -27.07
C TYR A 541 -45.20 3.87 -28.58
N ARG A 542 -44.88 2.73 -29.22
CA ARG A 542 -44.82 2.60 -30.68
C ARG A 542 -46.18 2.88 -31.32
N ASN A 543 -47.28 2.34 -30.78
CA ASN A 543 -48.63 2.63 -31.26
C ASN A 543 -48.99 4.12 -31.10
N ARG A 544 -48.64 4.72 -29.96
CA ARG A 544 -48.87 6.16 -29.74
C ARG A 544 -48.03 7.05 -30.66
N LEU A 545 -46.81 6.62 -31.01
CA LEU A 545 -45.97 7.30 -32.00
C LEU A 545 -46.53 7.14 -33.43
N LYS A 546 -47.11 5.97 -33.77
CA LYS A 546 -47.84 5.74 -35.03
C LYS A 546 -49.08 6.64 -35.12
N ASP A 547 -49.88 6.76 -34.06
CA ASP A 547 -51.04 7.69 -33.99
C ASP A 547 -50.61 9.17 -34.17
N LEU A 548 -49.42 9.52 -33.70
CA LEU A 548 -48.83 10.85 -33.82
C LEU A 548 -48.05 11.09 -35.13
N HIS A 549 -48.16 10.18 -36.12
CA HIS A 549 -47.54 10.26 -37.44
C HIS A 549 -46.01 10.36 -37.43
N GLN A 550 -45.33 9.78 -36.43
CA GLN A 550 -43.88 9.69 -36.38
C GLN A 550 -43.38 8.33 -36.91
N VAL A 551 -42.22 8.34 -37.58
CA VAL A 551 -41.59 7.14 -38.16
C VAL A 551 -41.09 6.24 -37.03
N VAL A 552 -41.57 5.00 -36.98
CA VAL A 552 -41.13 3.97 -36.02
C VAL A 552 -40.38 2.90 -36.81
N THR A 553 -39.13 2.62 -36.45
CA THR A 553 -38.34 1.50 -36.97
C THR A 553 -38.81 0.20 -36.32
N ASP A 554 -39.51 -0.63 -37.10
CA ASP A 554 -39.89 -1.99 -36.69
C ASP A 554 -38.66 -2.91 -36.92
N GLU A 555 -38.15 -3.57 -35.88
CA GLU A 555 -37.00 -4.51 -35.94
C GLU A 555 -37.44 -5.99 -36.08
N GLU A 556 -38.71 -6.26 -36.41
CA GLU A 556 -39.23 -7.63 -36.59
C GLU A 556 -39.50 -7.95 -38.07
N ASP A 557 -38.51 -7.72 -38.93
CA ASP A 557 -38.39 -8.35 -40.25
C ASP A 557 -36.92 -8.80 -40.44
N ASP A 558 -36.54 -9.88 -39.73
CA ASP A 558 -35.49 -10.85 -40.11
C ASP A 558 -35.62 -12.16 -39.30
#